data_AF-A0A914GCG8-F1
#
_entry.id   AF-A0A914GCG8-F1
#
_cell.length_a   1.000
_cell.length_b   1.000
_cell.length_c   1.000
_cell.angle_alpha   90.00
_cell.angle_beta   90.00
_cell.angle_gamma   90.00
#
_symmetry.space_group_name_H-M   'P 1'
#
loop_
_entity.id
_entity.type
_entity.pdbx_description
1 polymer ?
#
loop_
_entity_poly.entity_id
_entity_poly.type
_entity_poly.pdbx_seq_one_letter_code
_entity_poly.pdbx_strand_id
1 'polypeptide(L)'
;MRDENRKRTSYLHYLQQSRLTLLHLKSCLRKLATRIHREEDLTMECLVEVLVRFYLEKNEQFIRNFVIDFQQLYVQDERTDSVDKTLQKLCDKMIDDQIWQGAKEKHLDCARKYLERSLMGYIYHFALYPNGDADQFRD
;
A
#
# COMPACT_ATOMS: atom_id res chain seq x y z
N MET A 1 64.36 20.01 6.04
CA MET A 1 63.93 20.01 4.63
C MET A 1 63.35 18.69 4.12
N ARG A 2 64.12 17.61 3.87
CA ARG A 2 63.56 16.35 3.30
C ARG A 2 62.55 15.63 4.22
N ASP A 3 62.83 15.55 5.52
CA ASP A 3 61.95 14.87 6.47
C ASP A 3 60.68 15.65 6.78
N GLU A 4 60.74 16.99 6.78
CA GLU A 4 59.55 17.84 6.91
C GLU A 4 58.66 17.71 5.69
N ASN A 5 59.24 17.65 4.48
CA ASN A 5 58.47 17.41 3.27
C ASN A 5 57.81 16.04 3.30
N ARG A 6 58.51 14.98 3.75
CA ARG A 6 57.91 13.65 3.93
C ARG A 6 56.75 13.65 4.93
N LYS A 7 56.92 14.30 6.10
CA LYS A 7 55.86 14.40 7.12
C LYS A 7 54.63 15.14 6.58
N ARG A 8 54.83 16.24 5.84
CA ARG A 8 53.73 17.00 5.20
C ARG A 8 53.01 16.14 4.16
N THR A 9 53.73 15.41 3.32
CA THR A 9 53.13 14.51 2.32
C THR A 9 52.30 13.40 2.98
N SER A 10 52.83 12.74 4.02
CA SER A 10 52.08 11.71 4.76
C SER A 10 50.82 12.27 5.42
N TYR A 11 50.89 13.48 5.99
CA TYR A 11 49.73 14.14 6.58
C TYR A 11 48.67 14.53 5.53
N LEU A 12 49.09 15.02 4.36
CA LEU A 12 48.19 15.30 3.24
C LEU A 12 47.47 14.05 2.76
N HIS A 13 48.19 12.92 2.63
CA HIS A 13 47.55 11.64 2.29
C HIS A 13 46.56 11.19 3.36
N TYR A 14 46.89 11.36 4.64
CA TYR A 14 45.96 11.08 5.73
C TYR A 14 44.68 11.92 5.63
N LEU A 15 44.81 13.22 5.40
CA LEU A 15 43.66 14.12 5.25
C LEU A 15 42.80 13.76 4.02
N GLN A 16 43.43 13.43 2.90
CA GLN A 16 42.73 12.97 1.70
C GLN A 16 41.96 11.68 1.97
N GLN A 17 42.62 10.69 2.60
CA GLN A 17 41.99 9.42 2.95
C GLN A 17 40.84 9.62 3.94
N SER A 18 41.04 10.44 4.97
CA SER A 18 39.99 10.77 5.95
C SER A 18 38.77 11.40 5.26
N ARG A 19 38.99 12.37 4.36
CA ARG A 19 37.91 12.98 3.57
C ARG A 19 37.16 11.96 2.72
N LEU A 20 37.88 11.07 2.03
CA LEU A 20 37.26 10.02 1.21
C LEU A 20 36.42 9.07 2.07
N THR A 21 36.95 8.64 3.21
CA THR A 21 36.22 7.80 4.17
C THR A 21 34.95 8.49 4.68
N LEU A 22 35.02 9.76 5.04
CA LEU A 22 33.85 10.52 5.51
C LEU A 22 32.79 10.69 4.41
N LEU A 23 33.20 10.96 3.16
CA LEU A 23 32.29 11.06 2.03
C LEU A 23 31.61 9.72 1.73
N HIS A 24 32.38 8.62 1.79
CA HIS A 24 31.86 7.27 1.64
C HIS A 24 30.84 6.96 2.74
N LEU A 25 31.19 7.19 4.01
CA LEU A 25 30.30 6.96 5.15
C LEU A 25 29.01 7.78 5.03
N LYS A 26 29.11 9.07 4.66
CA LYS A 26 27.94 9.92 4.42
C LYS A 26 27.03 9.33 3.32
N SER A 27 27.60 8.83 2.24
CA SER A 27 26.84 8.17 1.16
C SER A 27 26.15 6.90 1.67
N CYS A 28 26.87 6.06 2.43
CA CYS A 28 26.32 4.85 3.02
C CYS A 28 25.16 5.15 3.98
N LEU A 29 25.32 6.13 4.88
CA LEU A 29 24.26 6.56 5.81
C LEU A 29 23.02 7.07 5.06
N ARG A 30 23.20 7.85 3.98
CA ARG A 30 22.08 8.30 3.15
C ARG A 30 21.33 7.14 2.52
N LYS A 31 22.05 6.17 1.94
CA LYS A 31 21.45 4.97 1.34
C LYS A 31 20.69 4.15 2.39
N LEU A 32 21.27 3.98 3.58
CA LEU A 32 20.65 3.24 4.67
C LEU A 32 19.37 3.93 5.14
N ALA A 33 19.39 5.26 5.31
CA ALA A 33 18.21 6.03 5.69
C ALA A 33 17.09 5.91 4.65
N THR A 34 17.40 6.03 3.35
CA THR A 34 16.42 5.82 2.28
C THR A 34 15.86 4.40 2.30
N ARG A 35 16.69 3.39 2.57
CA ARG A 35 16.22 2.00 2.67
C ARG A 35 15.28 1.82 3.85
N ILE A 36 15.65 2.28 5.05
CA ILE A 36 14.81 2.18 6.24
C ILE A 36 13.45 2.83 6.00
N HIS A 37 13.42 4.01 5.39
CA HIS A 37 12.16 4.68 5.11
C HIS A 37 11.27 3.91 4.12
N ARG A 38 11.87 3.29 3.09
CA ARG A 38 11.13 2.42 2.16
C ARG A 38 10.59 1.17 2.86
N GLU A 39 11.39 0.53 3.71
CA GLU A 39 10.94 -0.64 4.47
C GLU A 39 9.82 -0.27 5.44
N GLU A 40 9.89 0.90 6.07
CA GLU A 40 8.82 1.45 6.91
C GLU A 40 7.53 1.61 6.09
N ASP A 41 7.60 2.27 4.93
CA ASP A 41 6.42 2.47 4.08
C ASP A 41 5.84 1.14 3.58
N LEU A 42 6.66 0.20 3.12
CA LEU A 42 6.21 -1.13 2.69
C LEU A 42 5.57 -1.93 3.84
N THR A 43 6.19 -1.90 5.02
CA THR A 43 5.66 -2.59 6.21
C THR A 43 4.31 -2.00 6.60
N MET A 44 4.17 -0.66 6.51
CA MET A 44 2.91 0.01 6.78
C MET A 44 1.83 -0.34 5.75
N GLU A 45 2.15 -0.39 4.46
CA GLU A 45 1.20 -0.84 3.42
C GLU A 45 0.73 -2.28 3.65
N CYS A 46 1.66 -3.20 3.96
CA CYS A 46 1.33 -4.58 4.31
C CYS A 46 0.44 -4.66 5.56
N LEU A 47 0.71 -3.84 6.58
CA LEU A 47 -0.10 -3.80 7.80
C LEU A 47 -1.52 -3.29 7.49
N VAL A 48 -1.64 -2.20 6.71
CA VAL A 48 -2.94 -1.68 6.27
C VAL A 48 -3.72 -2.76 5.54
N GLU A 49 -3.09 -3.51 4.64
CA GLU A 49 -3.74 -4.61 3.92
C GLU A 49 -4.30 -5.67 4.87
N VAL A 50 -3.52 -6.11 5.87
CA VAL A 50 -3.97 -7.08 6.87
C VAL A 50 -5.12 -6.54 7.71
N LEU A 51 -5.06 -5.27 8.13
CA LEU A 51 -6.11 -4.63 8.90
C LEU A 51 -7.41 -4.47 8.11
N VAL A 52 -7.31 -4.17 6.81
CA VAL A 52 -8.48 -4.14 5.92
C VAL A 52 -9.10 -5.53 5.81
N ARG A 53 -8.31 -6.59 5.66
CA ARG A 53 -8.84 -7.96 5.64
C ARG A 53 -9.58 -8.29 6.93
N PHE A 54 -8.99 -7.99 8.09
CA PHE A 54 -9.65 -8.20 9.39
C PHE A 54 -10.93 -7.38 9.55
N TYR A 55 -10.94 -6.14 9.05
CA TYR A 55 -12.15 -5.32 9.02
C TYR A 55 -13.25 -5.92 8.13
N LEU A 56 -12.89 -6.44 6.95
CA LEU A 56 -13.83 -7.09 6.03
C LEU A 56 -14.37 -8.40 6.62
N GLU A 57 -13.56 -9.18 7.33
CA GLU A 57 -13.99 -10.38 8.06
C GLU A 57 -15.06 -10.04 9.12
N LYS A 58 -14.93 -8.93 9.86
CA LYS A 58 -15.99 -8.48 10.78
C LYS A 58 -17.28 -8.11 10.06
N ASN A 59 -17.19 -7.67 8.79
CA ASN A 59 -18.32 -7.24 7.96
C ASN A 59 -18.75 -8.31 6.94
N GLU A 60 -18.32 -9.56 7.12
CA GLU A 60 -18.49 -10.63 6.13
C GLU A 60 -19.96 -10.85 5.74
N GLN A 61 -20.89 -10.76 6.70
CA GLN A 61 -22.31 -10.91 6.39
C GLN A 61 -22.85 -9.77 5.52
N PHE A 62 -22.37 -8.54 5.75
CA PHE A 62 -22.75 -7.39 4.92
C PHE A 62 -22.23 -7.56 3.49
N ILE A 63 -20.99 -8.02 3.33
CA ILE A 63 -20.38 -8.30 2.03
C ILE A 63 -21.13 -9.43 1.30
N ARG A 64 -21.46 -10.52 2.00
CA ARG A 64 -22.25 -11.63 1.43
C ARG A 64 -23.59 -11.15 0.89
N ASN A 65 -24.33 -10.37 1.68
CA ASN A 65 -25.62 -9.82 1.25
C ASN A 65 -25.45 -8.93 0.01
N PHE A 66 -24.44 -8.06 0.01
CA PHE A 66 -24.12 -7.24 -1.16
C PHE A 66 -23.85 -8.08 -2.42
N VAL A 67 -23.06 -9.16 -2.32
CA VAL A 67 -22.76 -10.03 -3.48
C VAL A 67 -24.04 -10.68 -4.02
N ILE A 68 -24.93 -11.14 -3.13
CA ILE A 68 -26.22 -11.71 -3.52
C ILE A 68 -27.08 -10.66 -4.24
N ASP A 69 -27.19 -9.46 -3.68
CA ASP A 69 -27.97 -8.37 -4.27
C ASP A 69 -27.39 -7.93 -5.63
N PHE A 70 -26.05 -7.85 -5.73
CA PHE A 70 -25.34 -7.48 -6.95
C PHE A 70 -25.62 -8.45 -8.11
N GLN A 71 -25.69 -9.75 -7.84
CA GLN A 71 -25.98 -10.78 -8.85
C GLN A 71 -27.38 -10.64 -9.46
N GLN A 72 -28.33 -10.05 -8.72
CA GLN A 72 -29.70 -9.85 -9.20
C GLN A 72 -29.83 -8.62 -10.11
N LEU A 73 -28.81 -7.77 -10.17
CA LEU A 73 -28.78 -6.59 -11.03
C LEU A 73 -28.35 -6.98 -12.45
N TYR A 74 -29.12 -6.57 -13.45
CA TYR A 74 -28.81 -6.79 -14.86
C TYR A 74 -28.39 -5.50 -15.58
N VAL A 75 -28.82 -4.35 -15.08
CA VAL A 75 -28.48 -3.05 -15.65
C VAL A 75 -27.11 -2.61 -15.14
N GLN A 76 -26.21 -2.25 -16.04
CA GLN A 76 -24.84 -1.87 -15.70
C GLN A 76 -24.78 -0.65 -14.77
N ASP A 77 -25.60 0.38 -15.03
CA ASP A 77 -25.64 1.58 -14.19
C ASP A 77 -26.08 1.26 -12.76
N GLU A 78 -27.04 0.35 -12.57
CA GLU A 78 -27.47 -0.11 -11.24
C GLU A 78 -26.37 -0.87 -10.51
N ARG A 79 -25.57 -1.68 -11.24
CA ARG A 79 -24.41 -2.38 -10.68
C ARG A 79 -23.35 -1.39 -10.18
N THR A 80 -23.01 -0.39 -11.00
CA THR A 80 -22.05 0.66 -10.62
C THR A 80 -22.53 1.42 -9.38
N ASP A 81 -23.79 1.86 -9.37
CA ASP A 81 -24.38 2.58 -8.23
C ASP A 81 -24.42 1.71 -6.96
N SER A 82 -24.71 0.41 -7.09
CA SER A 82 -24.68 -0.55 -5.97
C SER A 82 -23.27 -0.69 -5.37
N VAL A 83 -22.25 -0.76 -6.22
CA VAL A 83 -20.84 -0.82 -5.80
C VAL A 83 -20.43 0.47 -5.08
N ASP A 84 -20.70 1.63 -5.67
CA ASP A 84 -20.32 2.94 -5.11
C ASP A 84 -20.97 3.16 -3.74
N LYS A 85 -22.27 2.89 -3.61
CA LYS A 85 -23.00 2.98 -2.33
C LYS A 85 -22.44 2.02 -1.28
N THR A 86 -22.05 0.81 -1.69
CA THR A 86 -21.50 -0.19 -0.77
C THR A 86 -20.11 0.19 -0.30
N LEU A 87 -19.24 0.64 -1.23
CA LEU A 87 -17.92 1.15 -0.89
C LEU A 87 -17.98 2.35 0.04
N GLN A 88 -18.87 3.31 -0.24
CA GLN A 88 -19.04 4.48 0.61
C GLN A 88 -19.45 4.07 2.03
N LYS A 89 -20.45 3.17 2.17
CA LYS A 89 -20.86 2.65 3.49
C LYS A 89 -19.74 1.93 4.24
N LEU A 90 -18.90 1.16 3.53
CA LEU A 90 -17.75 0.49 4.14
C LEU A 90 -16.69 1.51 4.57
N CYS A 91 -16.39 2.51 3.74
CA CYS A 91 -15.43 3.55 4.07
C CYS A 91 -15.89 4.41 5.26
N ASP A 92 -17.17 4.79 5.30
CA ASP A 92 -17.74 5.56 6.41
C ASP A 92 -17.63 4.78 7.73
N LYS A 93 -18.03 3.50 7.72
CA LYS A 93 -17.90 2.61 8.90
C LYS A 93 -16.45 2.33 9.29
N MET A 94 -15.53 2.31 8.32
CA MET A 94 -14.10 2.10 8.59
C MET A 94 -13.51 3.25 9.40
N ILE A 95 -13.90 4.50 9.09
CA ILE A 95 -13.42 5.69 9.81
C ILE A 95 -13.81 5.64 11.30
N ASP A 96 -14.97 5.04 11.61
CA ASP A 96 -15.47 4.90 12.98
C ASP A 96 -14.90 3.67 13.73
N ASP A 97 -14.24 2.72 13.05
CA ASP A 97 -13.68 1.51 13.69
C ASP A 97 -12.43 1.86 14.52
N GLN A 98 -12.35 1.29 15.72
CA GLN A 98 -11.24 1.46 16.66
C GLN A 98 -9.87 1.13 16.04
N ILE A 99 -9.81 0.21 15.08
CA ILE A 99 -8.57 -0.16 14.38
C ILE A 99 -7.91 1.04 13.70
N TRP A 100 -8.71 2.00 13.21
CA TRP A 100 -8.23 3.12 12.40
C TRP A 100 -8.10 4.42 13.19
N GLN A 101 -8.36 4.39 14.51
CA GLN A 101 -8.20 5.57 15.36
C GLN A 101 -6.74 6.04 15.38
N GLY A 102 -6.53 7.31 15.01
CA GLY A 102 -5.21 7.91 14.94
C GLY A 102 -4.38 7.52 13.69
N ALA A 103 -4.97 6.78 12.74
CA ALA A 103 -4.33 6.54 11.46
C ALA A 103 -4.11 7.85 10.69
N LYS A 104 -2.94 8.00 10.07
CA LYS A 104 -2.65 9.15 9.19
C LYS A 104 -3.45 9.01 7.90
N GLU A 105 -3.78 10.13 7.26
CA GLU A 105 -4.54 10.14 6.00
C GLU A 105 -3.93 9.23 4.93
N LYS A 106 -2.60 9.20 4.79
CA LYS A 106 -1.91 8.31 3.85
C LYS A 106 -2.26 6.82 4.03
N HIS A 107 -2.48 6.39 5.27
CA HIS A 107 -2.84 5.01 5.59
C HIS A 107 -4.34 4.77 5.37
N LEU A 108 -5.19 5.77 5.63
CA LEU A 108 -6.62 5.70 5.33
C LEU A 108 -6.87 5.63 3.82
N ASP A 109 -6.14 6.41 3.01
CA ASP A 109 -6.20 6.34 1.55
C ASP A 109 -5.75 4.98 1.02
N CYS A 110 -4.69 4.43 1.60
CA CYS A 110 -4.22 3.08 1.30
C CYS A 110 -5.32 2.05 1.66
N ALA A 111 -5.95 2.18 2.83
CA ALA A 111 -7.02 1.29 3.27
C ALA A 111 -8.25 1.34 2.35
N ARG A 112 -8.67 2.53 1.92
CA ARG A 112 -9.76 2.73 0.94
C ARG A 112 -9.49 2.00 -0.36
N LYS A 113 -8.26 2.08 -0.89
CA LYS A 113 -7.86 1.35 -2.11
C LYS A 113 -7.89 -0.17 -1.92
N TYR A 114 -7.43 -0.66 -0.78
CA TYR A 114 -7.49 -2.08 -0.46
C TYR A 114 -8.93 -2.57 -0.29
N LEU A 115 -9.80 -1.77 0.34
CA LEU A 115 -11.24 -2.05 0.44
C LEU A 115 -11.88 -2.15 -0.93
N GLU A 116 -11.63 -1.17 -1.80
CA GLU A 116 -12.11 -1.16 -3.18
C GLU A 116 -11.66 -2.41 -3.93
N ARG A 117 -10.36 -2.70 -3.89
CA ARG A 117 -9.77 -3.87 -4.55
C ARG A 117 -10.38 -5.18 -4.03
N SER A 118 -10.57 -5.30 -2.73
CA SER A 118 -11.20 -6.48 -2.13
C SER A 118 -12.66 -6.62 -2.55
N LEU A 119 -13.44 -5.53 -2.54
CA LEU A 119 -14.84 -5.55 -2.98
C LEU A 119 -14.95 -5.97 -4.44
N MET A 120 -14.15 -5.36 -5.32
CA MET A 120 -14.08 -5.72 -6.73
C MET A 120 -13.68 -7.20 -6.90
N GLY A 121 -12.78 -7.71 -6.06
CA GLY A 121 -12.40 -9.12 -6.04
C GLY A 121 -13.57 -10.07 -5.76
N TYR A 122 -14.48 -9.70 -4.85
CA TYR A 122 -15.66 -10.53 -4.54
C TYR A 122 -16.68 -10.59 -5.68
N ILE A 123 -16.76 -9.54 -6.51
CA ILE A 123 -17.74 -9.46 -7.61
C ILE A 123 -17.13 -9.68 -8.99
N TYR A 124 -15.80 -9.84 -9.08
CA TYR A 124 -15.04 -9.88 -10.33
C TYR A 124 -15.67 -10.81 -11.38
N HIS A 125 -15.99 -12.04 -10.98
CA HIS A 125 -16.57 -13.02 -11.90
C HIS A 125 -17.96 -12.59 -12.43
N PHE A 126 -18.83 -12.06 -11.56
CA PHE A 126 -20.19 -11.64 -11.94
C PHE A 126 -20.21 -10.32 -12.73
N ALA A 127 -19.23 -9.47 -12.48
CA ALA A 127 -19.07 -8.20 -13.18
C ALA A 127 -18.49 -8.41 -14.58
N LEU A 128 -17.49 -9.29 -14.74
CA LEU A 128 -16.80 -9.53 -16.00
C LEU A 128 -17.52 -10.54 -16.90
N TYR A 129 -18.18 -11.54 -16.31
CA TYR A 129 -18.92 -12.59 -17.02
C TYR A 129 -20.40 -12.59 -16.61
N PRO A 130 -21.18 -11.55 -16.95
CA PRO A 130 -22.58 -11.44 -16.58
C PRO A 130 -23.45 -12.58 -17.14
N ASN A 131 -23.07 -13.18 -18.28
CA ASN A 131 -23.74 -14.34 -18.88
C ASN A 131 -23.03 -15.67 -18.56
N GLY A 132 -22.07 -15.67 -17.63
CA GLY A 132 -21.31 -16.85 -17.21
C GLY A 132 -20.48 -17.46 -18.34
N ASP A 133 -20.57 -18.78 -18.50
CA ASP A 133 -19.77 -19.56 -19.44
C ASP A 133 -19.87 -19.08 -20.90
N ALA A 134 -21.01 -18.50 -21.30
CA ALA A 134 -21.21 -17.99 -22.66
C ALA A 134 -20.25 -16.84 -23.00
N ASP A 135 -19.86 -16.03 -22.01
CA ASP A 135 -18.86 -14.97 -22.17
C ASP A 135 -17.44 -15.57 -22.13
N GLN A 136 -17.19 -16.55 -21.26
CA GLN A 136 -15.88 -17.20 -21.14
C GLN A 136 -15.44 -17.98 -22.40
N PHE A 137 -16.39 -18.54 -23.16
CA PHE A 137 -16.09 -19.23 -24.43
C PHE A 137 -15.97 -18.29 -25.64
N ARG A 138 -16.31 -17.01 -25.49
CA ARG A 138 -16.22 -16.01 -26.57
C ARG A 138 -14.90 -15.24 -26.58
N ASP A 139 -14.25 -15.15 -25.42
CA ASP A 139 -12.92 -14.54 -25.24
C ASP A 139 -11.77 -15.51 -25.54
#